data_AF-A0A3D4XSV7-F1
#
_entry.id   AF-A0A3D4XSV7-F1
#
_cell.length_a   1.000
_cell.length_b   1.000
_cell.length_c   1.000
_cell.angle_alpha   90.00
_cell.angle_beta   90.00
_cell.angle_gamma   90.00
#
_symmetry.space_group_name_H-M   'P 1'
#
loop_
_entity.id
_entity.type
_entity.pdbx_description
1 polymer ?
#
loop_
_entity_poly.entity_id
_entity_poly.type
_entity_poly.pdbx_seq_one_letter_code
_entity_poly.pdbx_strand_id
1 'polypeptide(L)'
;TFITTALASVTVNGGTGTDTIAAVPGTLNTATFQDVETITASAGLTGSVYTLTGASATTISVGTTAQTVTNLSSATTTVTAAATTTILTTGAATGNYAITGGVAMTTITATGSSGTLNITSADATGNALAIAAGSGNITVAGAGTTDTITVTGLATANQTFTGTTAAAVTAKFVVTDGAGAQTIVTGSGADTITSGAGADTITGGAGLDRFVFSTTSTGTPTDTNFDTITDFTKTAGANLDTIAATALILGMQTATAGAGVATITSGLATFDTTDTSLAQHLAAVAAALQATAGATAIWQEGSDAFVYISDGTLGVGATDVLIKLTGVTAGALTISGNAITGIA
;
A
#
# COMPACT_ATOMS: atom_id res chain seq x y z
N THR A 1 -31.09 -26.02 7.31
CA THR A 1 -30.42 -25.73 8.60
C THR A 1 -29.82 -27.00 9.17
N PHE A 2 -28.49 -27.07 9.24
CA PHE A 2 -27.78 -28.19 9.89
C PHE A 2 -27.30 -27.76 11.28
N ILE A 3 -27.50 -28.61 12.29
CA ILE A 3 -26.87 -28.49 13.62
C ILE A 3 -25.90 -29.66 13.71
N THR A 4 -24.61 -29.39 13.77
CA THR A 4 -23.58 -30.44 13.78
C THR A 4 -23.07 -30.66 15.20
N THR A 5 -22.58 -31.86 15.49
CA THR A 5 -21.80 -32.15 16.71
C THR A 5 -20.35 -32.30 16.25
N ALA A 6 -19.38 -31.68 16.95
CA ALA A 6 -17.93 -31.63 16.66
C ALA A 6 -17.49 -32.02 15.22
N LEU A 7 -17.15 -31.03 14.40
CA LEU A 7 -16.70 -31.22 13.02
C LEU A 7 -15.19 -31.44 12.98
N ALA A 8 -14.73 -32.68 13.08
CA ALA A 8 -13.34 -33.04 12.78
C ALA A 8 -13.23 -33.51 11.32
N SER A 9 -12.69 -32.67 10.44
CA SER A 9 -12.46 -32.96 9.01
C SER A 9 -13.74 -33.28 8.22
N VAL A 10 -14.81 -32.53 8.46
CA VAL A 10 -16.11 -32.74 7.81
C VAL A 10 -16.28 -31.81 6.61
N THR A 11 -16.83 -32.34 5.51
CA THR A 11 -17.31 -31.53 4.39
C THR A 11 -18.84 -31.43 4.42
N VAL A 12 -19.37 -30.21 4.37
CA VAL A 12 -20.79 -29.93 4.20
C VAL A 12 -20.98 -29.29 2.82
N ASN A 13 -21.85 -29.87 2.01
CA ASN A 13 -22.20 -29.35 0.69
C ASN A 13 -23.67 -28.87 0.72
N GLY A 14 -23.90 -27.58 0.48
CA GLY A 14 -25.26 -27.01 0.40
C GLY A 14 -25.97 -27.36 -0.92
N GLY A 15 -25.20 -27.47 -2.00
CA GLY A 15 -25.73 -27.82 -3.32
C GLY A 15 -26.33 -26.61 -4.01
N THR A 16 -27.62 -26.67 -4.36
CA THR A 16 -28.33 -25.56 -5.00
C THR A 16 -29.35 -24.95 -4.04
N GLY A 17 -29.52 -23.63 -4.14
CA GLY A 17 -30.52 -22.91 -3.35
C GLY A 17 -29.85 -21.96 -2.36
N THR A 18 -30.43 -21.85 -1.17
CA THR A 18 -29.87 -21.05 -0.08
C THR A 18 -29.73 -21.92 1.14
N ASP A 19 -28.49 -22.13 1.54
CA ASP A 19 -28.05 -23.00 2.60
C ASP A 19 -27.52 -22.21 3.79
N THR A 20 -27.91 -22.65 4.97
CA THR A 20 -27.59 -21.96 6.22
C THR A 20 -27.16 -22.94 7.30
N ILE A 21 -26.03 -22.62 7.93
CA ILE A 21 -25.48 -23.27 9.12
C ILE A 21 -25.58 -22.28 10.27
N ALA A 22 -26.48 -22.57 11.22
CA ALA A 22 -26.90 -21.60 12.25
C ALA A 22 -26.01 -21.61 13.50
N ALA A 23 -25.26 -22.68 13.76
CA ALA A 23 -24.30 -22.73 14.86
C ALA A 23 -23.28 -23.85 14.65
N VAL A 24 -21.99 -23.51 14.72
CA VAL A 24 -20.91 -24.48 14.89
C VAL A 24 -20.67 -24.67 16.40
N PRO A 25 -20.52 -25.91 16.92
CA PRO A 25 -20.37 -26.17 18.35
C PRO A 25 -19.16 -25.55 19.04
N GLY A 26 -19.25 -25.48 20.37
CA GLY A 26 -18.24 -25.11 21.38
C GLY A 26 -16.90 -25.85 21.37
N THR A 27 -16.57 -26.57 20.31
CA THR A 27 -15.41 -27.46 20.21
C THR A 27 -14.41 -26.94 19.20
N LEU A 28 -13.20 -27.52 19.18
CA LEU A 28 -12.27 -27.29 18.07
C LEU A 28 -12.85 -27.95 16.81
N ASN A 29 -12.98 -27.18 15.73
CA ASN A 29 -13.55 -27.68 14.48
C ASN A 29 -12.56 -27.50 13.32
N THR A 30 -12.54 -28.47 12.41
CA THR A 30 -11.91 -28.40 11.10
C THR A 30 -12.96 -28.81 10.08
N ALA A 31 -13.52 -27.85 9.33
CA ALA A 31 -14.64 -28.12 8.42
C ALA A 31 -14.45 -27.46 7.05
N THR A 32 -14.96 -28.11 6.01
CA THR A 32 -15.06 -27.57 4.65
C THR A 32 -16.53 -27.34 4.31
N PHE A 33 -16.89 -26.12 3.92
CA PHE A 33 -18.21 -25.73 3.45
C PHE A 33 -18.15 -25.50 1.95
N GLN A 34 -18.87 -26.30 1.19
CA GLN A 34 -19.01 -26.20 -0.27
C GLN A 34 -20.39 -25.65 -0.59
N ASP A 35 -20.45 -24.54 -1.32
CA ASP A 35 -21.71 -23.93 -1.76
C ASP A 35 -22.70 -23.72 -0.60
N VAL A 36 -22.26 -22.96 0.43
CA VAL A 36 -23.07 -22.58 1.58
C VAL A 36 -23.09 -21.06 1.72
N GLU A 37 -24.27 -20.45 1.74
CA GLU A 37 -24.40 -18.99 1.70
C GLU A 37 -24.23 -18.33 3.06
N THR A 38 -24.65 -18.99 4.15
CA THR A 38 -24.59 -18.40 5.50
C THR A 38 -24.07 -19.39 6.53
N ILE A 39 -23.01 -19.01 7.25
CA ILE A 39 -22.35 -19.82 8.29
C ILE A 39 -22.22 -18.99 9.56
N THR A 40 -22.71 -19.50 10.68
CA THR A 40 -22.51 -18.92 12.02
C THR A 40 -21.63 -19.84 12.86
N ALA A 41 -20.35 -19.50 12.98
CA ALA A 41 -19.32 -20.20 13.73
C ALA A 41 -19.00 -19.53 15.09
N SER A 42 -20.02 -18.97 15.73
CA SER A 42 -19.88 -18.12 16.93
C SER A 42 -19.36 -18.85 18.19
N ALA A 43 -19.38 -20.18 18.25
CA ALA A 43 -18.95 -20.95 19.43
C ALA A 43 -17.58 -21.66 19.28
N GLY A 44 -16.81 -21.48 18.20
CA GLY A 44 -15.53 -22.18 18.03
C GLY A 44 -14.50 -21.91 19.14
N LEU A 45 -13.63 -22.88 19.40
CA LEU A 45 -12.44 -22.69 20.24
C LEU A 45 -11.26 -22.15 19.42
N THR A 46 -10.27 -21.60 20.13
CA THR A 46 -8.99 -21.19 19.54
C THR A 46 -8.40 -22.31 18.67
N GLY A 47 -8.08 -22.00 17.41
CA GLY A 47 -7.51 -22.92 16.43
C GLY A 47 -8.51 -23.60 15.49
N SER A 48 -9.80 -23.27 15.58
CA SER A 48 -10.78 -23.81 14.63
C SER A 48 -10.49 -23.32 13.21
N VAL A 49 -10.63 -24.21 12.22
CA VAL A 49 -10.34 -23.96 10.80
C VAL A 49 -11.59 -24.21 9.97
N TYR A 50 -12.03 -23.20 9.22
CA TYR A 50 -13.14 -23.30 8.28
C TYR A 50 -12.66 -23.03 6.87
N THR A 51 -12.86 -23.98 5.97
CA THR A 51 -12.53 -23.86 4.54
C THR A 51 -13.81 -23.63 3.75
N LEU A 52 -13.85 -22.60 2.91
CA LEU A 52 -14.97 -22.29 2.01
C LEU A 52 -14.59 -22.67 0.58
N THR A 53 -15.50 -23.32 -0.14
CA THR A 53 -15.32 -23.76 -1.52
C THR A 53 -16.64 -23.62 -2.29
N GLY A 54 -16.57 -23.72 -3.61
CA GLY A 54 -17.76 -23.66 -4.47
C GLY A 54 -17.94 -22.30 -5.11
N ALA A 55 -19.04 -22.10 -5.83
CA ALA A 55 -19.33 -20.86 -6.57
C ALA A 55 -20.22 -19.90 -5.78
N SER A 56 -20.80 -20.33 -4.67
CA SER A 56 -21.77 -19.54 -3.90
C SER A 56 -21.13 -18.37 -3.16
N ALA A 57 -21.86 -17.27 -3.00
CA ALA A 57 -21.45 -16.16 -2.16
C ALA A 57 -21.67 -16.52 -0.68
N THR A 58 -20.63 -16.53 0.12
CA THR A 58 -20.67 -17.03 1.50
C THR A 58 -20.46 -15.91 2.51
N THR A 59 -21.39 -15.78 3.46
CA THR A 59 -21.19 -14.99 4.67
C THR A 59 -20.85 -15.92 5.83
N ILE A 60 -19.72 -15.68 6.49
CA ILE A 60 -19.32 -16.40 7.71
C ILE A 60 -19.16 -15.43 8.87
N SER A 61 -19.89 -15.68 9.95
CA SER A 61 -19.65 -15.04 11.24
C SER A 61 -18.83 -15.95 12.11
N VAL A 62 -17.69 -15.49 12.62
CA VAL A 62 -16.84 -16.26 13.56
C VAL A 62 -16.92 -15.67 14.97
N GLY A 63 -16.79 -16.55 15.97
CA GLY A 63 -16.80 -16.21 17.40
C GLY A 63 -15.66 -15.28 17.86
N THR A 64 -15.48 -15.15 19.17
CA THR A 64 -14.53 -14.20 19.81
C THR A 64 -13.11 -14.77 20.05
N THR A 65 -12.92 -16.06 19.82
CA THR A 65 -11.61 -16.74 19.94
C THR A 65 -10.90 -16.81 18.59
N ALA A 66 -9.58 -17.02 18.61
CA ALA A 66 -8.76 -17.07 17.40
C ALA A 66 -9.18 -18.22 16.46
N GLN A 67 -9.58 -17.91 15.24
CA GLN A 67 -10.10 -18.88 14.26
C GLN A 67 -9.56 -18.58 12.86
N THR A 68 -9.33 -19.62 12.06
CA THR A 68 -8.86 -19.48 10.68
C THR A 68 -10.02 -19.69 9.72
N VAL A 69 -10.21 -18.77 8.79
CA VAL A 69 -11.12 -18.93 7.65
C VAL A 69 -10.26 -18.98 6.40
N THR A 70 -10.41 -20.04 5.61
CA THR A 70 -9.74 -20.19 4.31
C THR A 70 -10.80 -20.18 3.22
N ASN A 71 -10.85 -19.18 2.33
CA ASN A 71 -11.71 -19.27 1.14
C ASN A 71 -10.91 -19.76 -0.06
N LEU A 72 -11.19 -20.93 -0.62
CA LEU A 72 -10.48 -21.43 -1.79
C LEU A 72 -11.11 -21.00 -3.12
N SER A 73 -12.44 -20.83 -3.20
CA SER A 73 -13.12 -20.61 -4.48
C SER A 73 -14.48 -19.88 -4.48
N SER A 74 -15.02 -19.46 -3.33
CA SER A 74 -16.31 -18.75 -3.26
C SER A 74 -16.32 -17.44 -4.06
N ALA A 75 -17.45 -17.11 -4.70
CA ALA A 75 -17.59 -15.94 -5.58
C ALA A 75 -17.63 -14.58 -4.86
N THR A 76 -18.01 -14.53 -3.58
CA THR A 76 -17.89 -13.33 -2.72
C THR A 76 -17.91 -13.84 -1.29
N THR A 77 -16.96 -13.42 -0.46
CA THR A 77 -16.89 -13.87 0.93
C THR A 77 -16.95 -12.70 1.88
N THR A 78 -17.99 -12.68 2.71
CA THR A 78 -18.11 -11.74 3.82
C THR A 78 -17.71 -12.46 5.10
N VAL A 79 -16.70 -11.93 5.80
CA VAL A 79 -16.28 -12.44 7.10
C VAL A 79 -16.61 -11.40 8.15
N THR A 80 -17.51 -11.75 9.07
CA THR A 80 -17.78 -10.93 10.26
C THR A 80 -17.07 -11.58 11.43
N ALA A 81 -15.93 -11.03 11.84
CA ALA A 81 -15.12 -11.56 12.92
C ALA A 81 -15.37 -10.79 14.22
N ALA A 82 -15.77 -11.48 15.28
CA ALA A 82 -15.82 -10.89 16.63
C ALA A 82 -14.53 -11.14 17.45
N ALA A 83 -13.51 -11.79 16.85
CA ALA A 83 -12.33 -12.32 17.54
C ALA A 83 -11.06 -11.48 17.46
N THR A 84 -10.13 -11.83 18.37
CA THR A 84 -8.80 -11.25 18.57
C THR A 84 -7.68 -11.77 17.68
N THR A 85 -7.94 -12.76 16.79
CA THR A 85 -6.95 -13.26 15.80
C THR A 85 -7.69 -14.09 14.75
N THR A 86 -8.29 -13.45 13.75
CA THR A 86 -8.81 -14.19 12.57
C THR A 86 -7.77 -14.17 11.47
N ILE A 87 -7.24 -15.33 11.10
CA ILE A 87 -6.40 -15.49 9.90
C ILE A 87 -7.37 -15.78 8.74
N LEU A 88 -7.52 -14.83 7.83
CA LEU A 88 -8.21 -15.06 6.58
C LEU A 88 -7.19 -15.38 5.49
N THR A 89 -7.23 -16.61 4.97
CA THR A 89 -6.47 -17.01 3.79
C THR A 89 -7.40 -17.07 2.60
N THR A 90 -7.19 -16.22 1.60
CA THR A 90 -7.98 -16.26 0.36
C THR A 90 -7.17 -16.94 -0.74
N GLY A 91 -7.69 -18.05 -1.26
CA GLY A 91 -7.27 -18.71 -2.48
C GLY A 91 -7.68 -17.93 -3.73
N ALA A 92 -7.55 -18.57 -4.89
CA ALA A 92 -7.72 -18.03 -6.25
C ALA A 92 -9.16 -17.60 -6.61
N ALA A 93 -9.94 -17.16 -5.63
CA ALA A 93 -11.28 -16.64 -5.81
C ALA A 93 -11.20 -15.21 -6.34
N THR A 94 -11.91 -14.99 -7.44
CA THR A 94 -12.15 -13.70 -8.11
C THR A 94 -13.11 -12.80 -7.33
N GLY A 95 -13.63 -13.28 -6.21
CA GLY A 95 -14.65 -12.60 -5.43
C GLY A 95 -14.16 -11.46 -4.57
N ASN A 96 -15.05 -10.51 -4.33
CA ASN A 96 -14.83 -9.46 -3.34
C ASN A 96 -14.83 -10.07 -1.93
N TYR A 97 -13.97 -9.52 -1.07
CA TYR A 97 -13.94 -9.85 0.35
C TYR A 97 -14.44 -8.66 1.14
N ALA A 98 -15.39 -8.89 2.03
CA ALA A 98 -15.83 -7.88 2.98
C ALA A 98 -15.54 -8.39 4.39
N ILE A 99 -14.54 -7.83 5.05
CA ILE A 99 -14.12 -8.25 6.38
C ILE A 99 -14.54 -7.17 7.35
N THR A 100 -15.50 -7.47 8.22
CA THR A 100 -15.84 -6.60 9.35
C THR A 100 -15.25 -7.23 10.60
N GLY A 101 -14.11 -6.70 11.06
CA GLY A 101 -13.42 -7.17 12.25
C GLY A 101 -13.87 -6.44 13.51
N GLY A 102 -14.00 -7.15 14.62
CA GLY A 102 -14.01 -6.58 15.98
C GLY A 102 -12.59 -6.36 16.52
N VAL A 103 -12.49 -6.07 17.82
CA VAL A 103 -11.38 -5.47 18.59
C VAL A 103 -9.95 -6.10 18.54
N ALA A 104 -9.62 -6.99 17.60
CA ALA A 104 -8.22 -7.36 17.30
C ALA A 104 -8.08 -8.28 16.07
N MET A 105 -8.22 -7.77 14.85
CA MET A 105 -7.71 -8.51 13.69
C MET A 105 -6.19 -8.35 13.58
N THR A 106 -5.46 -9.45 13.41
CA THR A 106 -3.98 -9.44 13.38
C THR A 106 -3.40 -9.69 11.98
N THR A 107 -4.03 -10.54 11.16
CA THR A 107 -3.46 -10.95 9.87
C THR A 107 -4.54 -11.32 8.85
N ILE A 108 -4.43 -10.77 7.64
CA ILE A 108 -5.20 -11.14 6.46
C ILE A 108 -4.19 -11.52 5.37
N THR A 109 -4.28 -12.75 4.86
CA THR A 109 -3.45 -13.25 3.77
C THR A 109 -4.32 -13.46 2.54
N ALA A 110 -4.35 -12.46 1.68
CA ALA A 110 -5.15 -12.43 0.47
C ALA A 110 -4.38 -12.69 -0.84
N THR A 111 -3.18 -13.29 -0.76
CA THR A 111 -2.24 -13.42 -1.88
C THR A 111 -2.77 -14.17 -3.12
N GLY A 112 -3.82 -14.98 -2.95
CA GLY A 112 -4.50 -15.64 -4.07
C GLY A 112 -5.66 -14.84 -4.67
N SER A 113 -6.17 -13.81 -4.00
CA SER A 113 -7.37 -13.09 -4.44
C SER A 113 -7.05 -12.17 -5.62
N SER A 114 -7.93 -12.13 -6.61
CA SER A 114 -7.94 -11.12 -7.67
C SER A 114 -9.11 -10.14 -7.58
N GLY A 115 -10.05 -10.38 -6.66
CA GLY A 115 -11.18 -9.50 -6.39
C GLY A 115 -10.82 -8.40 -5.38
N THR A 116 -11.69 -7.39 -5.24
CA THR A 116 -11.46 -6.30 -4.28
C THR A 116 -11.53 -6.80 -2.83
N LEU A 117 -10.55 -6.43 -2.02
CA LEU A 117 -10.48 -6.68 -0.59
C LEU A 117 -10.94 -5.44 0.19
N ASN A 118 -12.17 -5.48 0.69
CA ASN A 118 -12.73 -4.45 1.56
C ASN A 118 -12.61 -4.89 3.02
N ILE A 119 -11.94 -4.09 3.83
CA ILE A 119 -11.71 -4.32 5.24
C ILE A 119 -12.32 -3.15 6.00
N THR A 120 -13.21 -3.47 6.93
CA THR A 120 -13.67 -2.56 7.96
C THR A 120 -13.17 -3.10 9.29
N SER A 121 -12.09 -2.53 9.81
CA SER A 121 -11.69 -2.77 11.20
C SER A 121 -12.63 -1.97 12.10
N ALA A 122 -13.28 -2.61 13.07
CA ALA A 122 -13.96 -1.93 14.15
C ALA A 122 -13.05 -2.01 15.38
N ASP A 123 -12.35 -0.91 15.68
CA ASP A 123 -11.46 -0.83 16.84
C ASP A 123 -12.01 0.06 17.97
N ALA A 124 -11.62 -0.30 19.20
CA ALA A 124 -11.70 0.52 20.41
C ALA A 124 -10.32 0.87 21.02
N THR A 125 -9.21 0.14 20.76
CA THR A 125 -7.81 0.54 21.07
C THR A 125 -6.72 -0.37 20.42
N GLY A 126 -5.97 0.15 19.44
CA GLY A 126 -4.50 -0.02 19.30
C GLY A 126 -3.99 -1.38 18.84
N ASN A 127 -4.38 -1.80 17.64
CA ASN A 127 -4.01 -3.08 17.04
C ASN A 127 -3.00 -2.96 15.89
N ALA A 128 -2.24 -4.04 15.69
CA ALA A 128 -1.44 -4.23 14.48
C ALA A 128 -2.16 -5.23 13.56
N LEU A 129 -2.46 -4.81 12.32
CA LEU A 129 -3.05 -5.66 11.29
C LEU A 129 -2.09 -5.79 10.10
N ALA A 130 -1.66 -7.01 9.81
CA ALA A 130 -0.87 -7.30 8.62
C ALA A 130 -1.78 -7.79 7.47
N ILE A 131 -1.66 -7.19 6.29
CA ILE A 131 -2.39 -7.53 5.07
C ILE A 131 -1.36 -7.90 4.01
N ALA A 132 -1.39 -9.17 3.57
CA ALA A 132 -0.67 -9.61 2.37
C ALA A 132 -1.67 -9.67 1.22
N ALA A 133 -1.58 -8.72 0.30
CA ALA A 133 -2.50 -8.55 -0.80
C ALA A 133 -2.30 -9.57 -1.93
N GLY A 134 -3.35 -9.72 -2.73
CA GLY A 134 -3.31 -10.44 -4.00
C GLY A 134 -3.16 -9.47 -5.17
N SER A 135 -4.03 -9.60 -6.17
CA SER A 135 -4.03 -8.78 -7.38
C SER A 135 -5.19 -7.79 -7.46
N GLY A 136 -6.08 -7.80 -6.48
CA GLY A 136 -7.24 -6.92 -6.42
C GLY A 136 -7.00 -5.69 -5.55
N ASN A 137 -7.81 -4.65 -5.80
CA ASN A 137 -7.78 -3.41 -5.02
C ASN A 137 -8.10 -3.66 -3.55
N ILE A 138 -7.58 -2.80 -2.68
CA ILE A 138 -7.74 -2.90 -1.24
C ILE A 138 -8.33 -1.61 -0.71
N THR A 139 -9.36 -1.73 0.13
CA THR A 139 -9.87 -0.62 0.91
C THR A 139 -9.88 -1.01 2.37
N VAL A 140 -9.29 -0.18 3.22
CA VAL A 140 -9.32 -0.35 4.68
C VAL A 140 -10.03 0.83 5.31
N ALA A 141 -11.00 0.56 6.17
CA ALA A 141 -11.85 1.55 6.82
C ALA A 141 -11.99 1.27 8.31
N GLY A 142 -12.33 2.30 9.09
CA GLY A 142 -12.72 2.17 10.50
C GLY A 142 -11.58 1.91 11.49
N ALA A 143 -10.33 1.94 11.02
CA ALA A 143 -9.14 1.81 11.87
C ALA A 143 -9.16 2.83 13.02
N GLY A 144 -8.68 2.47 14.20
CA GLY A 144 -8.56 3.36 15.36
C GLY A 144 -7.33 4.28 15.27
N THR A 145 -7.31 5.36 16.06
CA THR A 145 -6.22 6.36 16.07
C THR A 145 -4.84 5.81 16.47
N THR A 146 -4.81 4.64 17.10
CA THR A 146 -3.58 3.98 17.59
C THR A 146 -3.21 2.74 16.78
N ASP A 147 -3.94 2.45 15.72
CA ASP A 147 -3.72 1.24 14.92
C ASP A 147 -2.50 1.41 14.01
N THR A 148 -1.83 0.29 13.75
CA THR A 148 -0.83 0.19 12.68
C THR A 148 -1.26 -0.90 11.72
N ILE A 149 -1.57 -0.52 10.48
CA ILE A 149 -1.98 -1.44 9.43
C ILE A 149 -0.85 -1.56 8.42
N THR A 150 -0.25 -2.74 8.35
CA THR A 150 0.82 -3.05 7.41
C THR A 150 0.22 -3.71 6.18
N VAL A 151 0.42 -3.13 5.00
CA VAL A 151 -0.07 -3.64 3.72
C VAL A 151 1.12 -3.97 2.84
N THR A 152 1.15 -5.19 2.33
CA THR A 152 2.22 -5.70 1.47
C THR A 152 1.62 -6.41 0.26
N GLY A 153 2.41 -6.63 -0.79
CA GLY A 153 2.03 -7.55 -1.86
C GLY A 153 1.09 -6.96 -2.91
N LEU A 154 1.04 -5.64 -3.07
CA LEU A 154 0.42 -4.98 -4.24
C LEU A 154 1.25 -5.28 -5.50
N ALA A 155 1.32 -6.54 -5.90
CA ALA A 155 2.33 -7.09 -6.81
C ALA A 155 1.93 -7.11 -8.30
N THR A 156 0.67 -6.81 -8.63
CA THR A 156 0.20 -6.63 -10.00
C THR A 156 0.01 -5.17 -10.33
N ALA A 157 0.21 -4.81 -11.60
CA ALA A 157 -0.01 -3.45 -12.08
C ALA A 157 -1.45 -2.98 -11.87
N ASN A 158 -1.61 -1.67 -11.70
CA ASN A 158 -2.88 -0.95 -11.58
C ASN A 158 -3.72 -1.34 -10.36
N GLN A 159 -3.11 -1.74 -9.25
CA GLN A 159 -3.85 -1.89 -8.00
C GLN A 159 -4.01 -0.54 -7.30
N THR A 160 -5.14 -0.43 -6.61
CA THR A 160 -5.43 0.71 -5.74
C THR A 160 -5.45 0.25 -4.29
N PHE A 161 -4.66 0.91 -3.45
CA PHE A 161 -4.82 0.88 -2.00
C PHE A 161 -5.51 2.16 -1.53
N THR A 162 -6.52 2.01 -0.69
CA THR A 162 -7.20 3.14 -0.05
C THR A 162 -7.39 2.89 1.44
N GLY A 163 -6.66 3.62 2.26
CA GLY A 163 -6.95 3.84 3.68
C GLY A 163 -8.00 4.95 3.81
N THR A 164 -9.15 4.61 4.38
CA THR A 164 -10.21 5.57 4.69
C THR A 164 -10.35 5.70 6.20
N THR A 165 -9.78 6.77 6.73
CA THR A 165 -10.00 7.17 8.12
C THR A 165 -10.92 8.37 8.13
N ALA A 166 -11.86 8.43 9.09
CA ALA A 166 -12.57 9.68 9.34
C ALA A 166 -11.52 10.75 9.71
N ALA A 167 -11.69 12.01 9.32
CA ALA A 167 -10.65 13.05 9.45
C ALA A 167 -10.05 13.27 10.87
N ALA A 168 -10.64 12.69 11.92
CA ALA A 168 -10.15 12.72 13.31
C ALA A 168 -9.43 11.42 13.74
N VAL A 169 -9.26 10.47 12.82
CA VAL A 169 -8.68 9.16 13.06
C VAL A 169 -7.29 9.13 12.41
N THR A 170 -6.26 8.94 13.23
CA THR A 170 -4.84 9.01 12.86
C THR A 170 -4.18 7.62 12.78
N ALA A 171 -4.92 6.62 12.30
CA ALA A 171 -4.38 5.28 12.13
C ALA A 171 -3.13 5.34 11.25
N LYS A 172 -2.10 4.56 11.57
CA LYS A 172 -0.87 4.50 10.78
C LYS A 172 -0.97 3.39 9.74
N PHE A 173 -0.76 3.72 8.48
CA PHE A 173 -0.53 2.76 7.42
C PHE A 173 0.96 2.60 7.12
N VAL A 174 1.39 1.36 6.97
CA VAL A 174 2.70 0.98 6.47
C VAL A 174 2.48 0.20 5.18
N VAL A 175 2.55 0.88 4.05
CA VAL A 175 2.28 0.30 2.73
C VAL A 175 3.60 0.01 2.02
N THR A 176 3.74 -1.20 1.51
CA THR A 176 4.78 -1.58 0.56
C THR A 176 4.10 -2.15 -0.67
N ASP A 177 4.18 -1.44 -1.77
CA ASP A 177 3.69 -1.92 -3.05
C ASP A 177 4.77 -2.67 -3.84
N GLY A 178 4.33 -3.27 -4.95
CA GLY A 178 5.13 -4.13 -5.80
C GLY A 178 5.41 -3.50 -7.15
N ALA A 179 5.54 -4.32 -8.18
CA ALA A 179 5.81 -3.84 -9.53
C ALA A 179 4.52 -3.41 -10.27
N GLY A 180 4.70 -2.58 -11.29
CA GLY A 180 3.64 -1.93 -12.07
C GLY A 180 3.12 -0.66 -11.39
N ALA A 181 2.50 0.22 -12.17
CA ALA A 181 1.95 1.47 -11.66
C ALA A 181 0.82 1.24 -10.66
N GLN A 182 0.94 1.80 -9.46
CA GLN A 182 -0.04 1.69 -8.38
C GLN A 182 -0.71 3.03 -8.07
N THR A 183 -1.84 2.97 -7.37
CA THR A 183 -2.46 4.15 -6.76
C THR A 183 -2.60 3.91 -5.26
N ILE A 184 -1.95 4.73 -4.45
CA ILE A 184 -1.89 4.57 -2.99
C ILE A 184 -2.45 5.83 -2.34
N VAL A 185 -3.47 5.66 -1.50
CA VAL A 185 -4.01 6.72 -0.63
C VAL A 185 -4.05 6.16 0.79
N THR A 186 -3.32 6.73 1.74
CA THR A 186 -3.28 6.21 3.13
C THR A 186 -4.24 6.94 4.07
N GLY A 187 -4.48 8.23 3.88
CA GLY A 187 -5.53 8.97 4.57
C GLY A 187 -4.98 9.88 5.67
N SER A 188 -5.57 9.86 6.87
CA SER A 188 -5.01 10.59 8.02
C SER A 188 -4.16 9.66 8.88
N GLY A 189 -2.98 10.10 9.32
CA GLY A 189 -2.03 9.25 10.03
C GLY A 189 -0.59 9.73 9.84
N ALA A 190 0.35 9.12 10.55
CA ALA A 190 1.77 9.28 10.22
C ALA A 190 2.21 8.07 9.40
N ASP A 191 1.95 8.12 8.09
CA ASP A 191 2.00 6.95 7.23
C ASP A 191 3.42 6.72 6.69
N THR A 192 3.69 5.48 6.28
CA THR A 192 4.93 5.13 5.60
C THR A 192 4.58 4.35 4.35
N ILE A 193 4.92 4.91 3.19
CA ILE A 193 4.70 4.30 1.88
C ILE A 193 6.07 3.98 1.30
N THR A 194 6.33 2.71 0.99
CA THR A 194 7.54 2.27 0.27
C THR A 194 7.13 1.93 -1.15
N SER A 195 7.53 2.76 -2.11
CA SER A 195 7.21 2.61 -3.53
C SER A 195 8.00 1.43 -4.13
N GLY A 196 7.29 0.52 -4.79
CA GLY A 196 7.79 -0.53 -5.64
C GLY A 196 8.07 0.01 -7.03
N ALA A 197 8.24 -0.87 -8.01
CA ALA A 197 8.69 -0.49 -9.35
C ALA A 197 7.52 -0.05 -10.25
N GLY A 198 7.50 1.18 -10.75
CA GLY A 198 6.44 1.62 -11.64
C GLY A 198 6.34 3.14 -11.71
N ALA A 199 5.29 3.64 -12.36
CA ALA A 199 4.90 5.05 -12.25
C ALA A 199 3.74 5.13 -11.25
N ASP A 200 4.08 5.19 -9.96
CA ASP A 200 3.09 5.13 -8.89
C ASP A 200 2.47 6.51 -8.62
N THR A 201 1.20 6.54 -8.22
CA THR A 201 0.52 7.76 -7.75
C THR A 201 0.22 7.62 -6.27
N ILE A 202 0.81 8.50 -5.45
CA ILE A 202 0.79 8.39 -4.00
C ILE A 202 0.18 9.66 -3.39
N THR A 203 -0.73 9.47 -2.46
CA THR A 203 -1.34 10.48 -1.60
C THR A 203 -1.16 10.02 -0.15
N GLY A 204 -0.33 10.73 0.63
CA GLY A 204 -0.14 10.41 2.05
C GLY A 204 -1.37 10.82 2.86
N GLY A 205 -1.90 12.00 2.54
CA GLY A 205 -3.04 12.63 3.17
C GLY A 205 -2.60 13.54 4.32
N ALA A 206 -3.24 13.43 5.47
CA ALA A 206 -3.00 14.33 6.59
C ALA A 206 -2.12 13.67 7.65
N GLY A 207 -1.03 14.34 8.02
CA GLY A 207 -0.17 13.92 9.11
C GLY A 207 1.29 14.02 8.69
N LEU A 208 2.14 13.12 9.19
CA LEU A 208 3.58 13.13 8.89
C LEU A 208 3.92 11.91 8.08
N ASP A 209 3.93 12.08 6.77
CA ASP A 209 4.06 10.96 5.87
C ASP A 209 5.50 10.79 5.42
N ARG A 210 5.87 9.52 5.25
CA ARG A 210 7.20 9.13 4.80
C ARG A 210 7.10 8.31 3.52
N PHE A 211 7.56 8.89 2.43
CA PHE A 211 7.65 8.28 1.11
C PHE A 211 9.06 7.70 0.92
N VAL A 212 9.18 6.38 0.84
CA VAL A 212 10.44 5.65 0.78
C VAL A 212 10.64 5.10 -0.62
N PHE A 213 11.76 5.46 -1.24
CA PHE A 213 12.14 4.99 -2.57
C PHE A 213 13.43 4.16 -2.50
N SER A 214 13.46 3.12 -3.31
CA SER A 214 14.64 2.30 -3.58
C SER A 214 15.14 2.58 -4.99
N THR A 215 16.34 2.10 -5.34
CA THR A 215 16.86 2.26 -6.70
C THR A 215 15.94 1.67 -7.77
N THR A 216 15.07 0.71 -7.44
CA THR A 216 14.18 0.09 -8.43
C THR A 216 12.77 0.69 -8.46
N SER A 217 12.50 1.75 -7.69
CA SER A 217 11.13 2.22 -7.49
C SER A 217 10.50 2.84 -8.75
N THR A 218 11.24 3.57 -9.57
CA THR A 218 10.62 4.13 -10.79
C THR A 218 10.66 3.16 -11.98
N GLY A 219 11.59 2.21 -12.00
CA GLY A 219 12.03 1.58 -13.25
C GLY A 219 12.93 2.53 -14.04
N THR A 220 12.87 2.56 -15.38
CA THR A 220 13.67 3.51 -16.18
C THR A 220 12.97 4.86 -16.25
N PRO A 221 13.48 5.94 -15.65
CA PRO A 221 12.81 7.23 -15.71
C PRO A 221 12.66 7.78 -17.14
N THR A 222 11.52 8.39 -17.43
CA THR A 222 11.26 9.12 -18.68
C THR A 222 10.38 10.34 -18.38
N ASP A 223 9.97 11.08 -19.41
CA ASP A 223 8.95 12.13 -19.31
C ASP A 223 7.53 11.60 -19.07
N THR A 224 7.36 10.28 -18.98
CA THR A 224 6.08 9.58 -18.77
C THR A 224 6.17 8.46 -17.74
N ASN A 225 7.37 8.17 -17.23
CA ASN A 225 7.64 7.13 -16.23
C ASN A 225 8.37 7.75 -15.03
N PHE A 226 7.58 8.12 -14.03
CA PHE A 226 8.01 8.69 -12.75
C PHE A 226 6.91 8.48 -11.72
N ASP A 227 7.31 8.43 -10.46
CA ASP A 227 6.37 8.40 -9.34
C ASP A 227 5.80 9.80 -9.11
N THR A 228 4.55 9.89 -8.67
CA THR A 228 3.87 11.15 -8.40
C THR A 228 3.37 11.18 -6.95
N ILE A 229 3.92 12.09 -6.15
CA ILE A 229 3.37 12.45 -4.85
C ILE A 229 2.44 13.65 -5.05
N THR A 230 1.18 13.47 -4.70
CA THR A 230 0.09 14.39 -5.05
C THR A 230 -0.12 15.51 -4.02
N ASP A 231 0.34 15.30 -2.79
CA ASP A 231 -0.01 16.13 -1.65
C ASP A 231 1.16 16.31 -0.67
N PHE A 232 2.40 16.38 -1.17
CA PHE A 232 3.56 16.65 -0.31
C PHE A 232 3.39 17.98 0.42
N THR A 233 2.88 17.95 1.66
CA THR A 233 2.21 19.10 2.28
C THR A 233 3.21 20.06 2.94
N LYS A 234 3.02 21.35 2.67
CA LYS A 234 3.58 22.46 3.46
C LYS A 234 2.62 22.77 4.60
N THR A 235 3.00 22.47 5.84
CA THR A 235 2.48 23.26 6.98
C THR A 235 3.64 23.79 7.80
N ALA A 236 3.73 25.11 7.96
CA ALA A 236 4.82 25.76 8.66
C ALA A 236 4.99 25.21 10.09
N GLY A 237 6.09 24.51 10.37
CA GLY A 237 6.37 23.86 11.65
C GLY A 237 7.28 22.63 11.52
N ALA A 238 7.52 21.93 12.63
CA ALA A 238 8.35 20.71 12.72
C ALA A 238 7.68 19.44 12.14
N ASN A 239 6.62 19.61 11.36
CA ASN A 239 5.70 18.59 10.93
C ASN A 239 5.70 18.53 9.39
N LEU A 240 6.77 17.96 8.82
CA LEU A 240 6.99 17.90 7.38
C LEU A 240 6.99 16.46 6.90
N ASP A 241 6.35 16.24 5.76
CA ASP A 241 6.52 15.01 5.01
C ASP A 241 7.98 14.82 4.59
N THR A 242 8.38 13.56 4.45
CA THR A 242 9.76 13.19 4.10
C THR A 242 9.79 12.27 2.90
N ILE A 243 10.72 12.54 1.99
CA ILE A 243 11.16 11.55 0.99
C ILE A 243 12.46 10.95 1.49
N ALA A 244 12.52 9.63 1.58
CA ALA A 244 13.70 8.89 2.01
C ALA A 244 14.14 7.92 0.90
N ALA A 245 15.45 7.75 0.76
CA ALA A 245 16.03 6.71 -0.09
C ALA A 245 17.24 6.07 0.60
N THR A 246 17.81 5.02 0.01
CA THR A 246 19.02 4.35 0.55
C THR A 246 20.16 5.34 0.80
N ALA A 247 20.36 6.28 -0.11
CA ALA A 247 21.29 7.39 0.03
C ALA A 247 20.72 8.63 -0.67
N LEU A 248 20.77 9.78 0.01
CA LEU A 248 20.50 11.10 -0.55
C LEU A 248 21.71 11.99 -0.33
N ILE A 249 22.45 12.22 -1.40
CA ILE A 249 23.65 13.06 -1.46
C ILE A 249 23.29 14.31 -2.25
N LEU A 250 23.68 15.48 -1.76
CA LEU A 250 23.52 16.73 -2.50
C LEU A 250 24.26 16.67 -3.83
N GLY A 251 23.51 16.69 -4.93
CA GLY A 251 24.06 16.85 -6.27
C GLY A 251 24.80 18.18 -6.40
N MET A 252 25.92 18.16 -7.12
CA MET A 252 26.75 19.34 -7.34
C MET A 252 27.38 19.32 -8.73
N GLN A 253 27.09 20.37 -9.51
CA GLN A 253 27.75 20.65 -10.78
C GLN A 253 27.86 22.17 -10.90
N THR A 254 29.07 22.70 -10.69
CA THR A 254 29.32 24.16 -10.64
C THR A 254 29.64 24.78 -11.99
N ALA A 255 29.65 23.98 -13.06
CA ALA A 255 29.80 24.48 -14.42
C ALA A 255 28.50 25.14 -14.89
N THR A 256 28.60 26.18 -15.71
CA THR A 256 27.44 26.81 -16.35
C THR A 256 26.66 25.80 -17.17
N ALA A 257 25.33 25.86 -17.09
CA ALA A 257 24.45 25.00 -17.86
C ALA A 257 24.71 25.21 -19.35
N GLY A 258 24.80 24.10 -20.07
CA GLY A 258 24.86 24.06 -21.52
C GLY A 258 23.87 23.02 -22.02
N ALA A 259 23.54 23.04 -23.31
CA ALA A 259 22.62 22.07 -23.89
C ALA A 259 22.94 20.63 -23.46
N GLY A 260 22.01 19.98 -22.77
CA GLY A 260 22.14 18.61 -22.29
C GLY A 260 23.00 18.41 -21.03
N VAL A 261 23.40 19.47 -20.32
CA VAL A 261 24.09 19.40 -19.02
C VAL A 261 23.61 20.51 -18.10
N ALA A 262 23.05 20.14 -16.94
CA ALA A 262 22.54 21.09 -15.95
C ALA A 262 23.66 21.67 -15.06
N THR A 263 23.46 22.89 -14.55
CA THR A 263 24.15 23.36 -13.34
C THR A 263 23.38 22.88 -12.13
N ILE A 264 24.05 22.38 -11.09
CA ILE A 264 23.42 21.92 -9.85
C ILE A 264 24.11 22.59 -8.67
N THR A 265 23.37 23.43 -7.94
CA THR A 265 23.85 24.14 -6.75
C THR A 265 23.03 23.72 -5.54
N SER A 266 23.68 23.06 -4.58
CA SER A 266 23.01 22.55 -3.38
C SER A 266 21.80 21.67 -3.70
N GLY A 267 21.95 20.77 -4.69
CA GLY A 267 20.87 19.90 -5.15
C GLY A 267 19.84 20.57 -6.06
N LEU A 268 19.81 21.90 -6.21
CA LEU A 268 18.88 22.57 -7.12
C LEU A 268 19.49 22.69 -8.52
N ALA A 269 18.84 22.10 -9.52
CA ALA A 269 19.27 22.12 -10.91
C ALA A 269 18.66 23.30 -11.69
N THR A 270 19.45 23.86 -12.60
CA THR A 270 19.06 24.88 -13.58
C THR A 270 19.61 24.51 -14.95
N PHE A 271 18.88 24.91 -16.01
CA PHE A 271 19.08 24.39 -17.36
C PHE A 271 19.47 25.47 -18.37
N ASP A 272 20.07 25.06 -19.47
CA ASP A 272 20.23 25.91 -20.64
C ASP A 272 18.87 26.22 -21.27
N THR A 273 18.71 27.41 -21.83
CA THR A 273 17.49 27.82 -22.53
C THR A 273 17.07 26.93 -23.71
N THR A 274 17.99 26.12 -24.26
CA THR A 274 17.67 25.15 -25.31
C THR A 274 17.04 23.87 -24.78
N ASP A 275 17.24 23.55 -23.50
CA ASP A 275 16.56 22.46 -22.83
C ASP A 275 15.19 23.00 -22.37
N THR A 276 14.13 22.50 -22.99
CA THR A 276 12.76 23.06 -22.89
C THR A 276 11.71 22.03 -22.51
N SER A 277 12.08 20.74 -22.48
CA SER A 277 11.19 19.64 -22.11
C SER A 277 11.71 18.89 -20.89
N LEU A 278 10.79 18.24 -20.17
CA LEU A 278 11.12 17.37 -19.05
C LEU A 278 12.16 16.30 -19.44
N ALA A 279 12.04 15.70 -20.63
CA ALA A 279 13.01 14.72 -21.12
C ALA A 279 14.42 15.31 -21.26
N GLN A 280 14.54 16.56 -21.73
CA GLN A 280 15.83 17.25 -21.85
C GLN A 280 16.39 17.63 -20.48
N HIS A 281 15.56 18.14 -19.58
CA HIS A 281 15.96 18.45 -18.21
C HIS A 281 16.42 17.21 -17.45
N LEU A 282 15.69 16.08 -17.55
CA LEU A 282 16.07 14.80 -16.98
C LEU A 282 17.44 14.33 -17.50
N ALA A 283 17.64 14.37 -18.82
CA ALA A 283 18.91 14.01 -19.42
C ALA A 283 20.06 14.93 -18.96
N ALA A 284 19.80 16.24 -18.87
CA ALA A 284 20.77 17.23 -18.42
C ALA A 284 21.17 17.06 -16.95
N VAL A 285 20.21 16.70 -16.08
CA VAL A 285 20.48 16.34 -14.68
C VAL A 285 21.32 15.07 -14.59
N ALA A 286 20.92 14.00 -15.28
CA ALA A 286 21.63 12.72 -15.25
C ALA A 286 23.08 12.87 -15.77
N ALA A 287 23.31 13.71 -16.79
CA ALA A 287 24.63 14.04 -17.27
C ALA A 287 25.47 14.83 -16.24
N ALA A 288 24.84 15.71 -15.47
CA ALA A 288 25.52 16.58 -14.50
C ALA A 288 25.88 15.89 -13.17
N LEU A 289 25.12 14.89 -12.73
CA LEU A 289 25.31 14.24 -11.42
C LEU A 289 26.45 13.23 -11.36
N GLN A 290 27.07 12.91 -12.49
CA GLN A 290 28.30 12.12 -12.62
C GLN A 290 28.40 10.91 -11.68
N ALA A 291 27.93 9.74 -12.13
CA ALA A 291 28.23 8.40 -11.60
C ALA A 291 28.35 8.25 -10.06
N THR A 292 27.58 9.04 -9.30
CA THR A 292 27.62 9.04 -7.83
C THR A 292 26.28 8.53 -7.31
N ALA A 293 26.28 7.33 -6.73
CA ALA A 293 25.08 6.72 -6.19
C ALA A 293 24.46 7.57 -5.07
N GLY A 294 23.16 7.82 -5.15
CA GLY A 294 22.42 8.69 -4.24
C GLY A 294 22.56 10.18 -4.55
N ALA A 295 23.36 10.59 -5.54
CA ALA A 295 23.44 12.00 -5.92
C ALA A 295 22.06 12.45 -6.42
N THR A 296 21.55 13.50 -5.77
CA THR A 296 20.16 13.93 -5.90
C THR A 296 20.11 15.35 -6.45
N ALA A 297 19.26 15.56 -7.43
CA ALA A 297 18.93 16.87 -7.97
C ALA A 297 17.43 17.12 -7.94
N ILE A 298 17.06 18.38 -7.78
CA ILE A 298 15.69 18.87 -7.72
C ILE A 298 15.57 20.00 -8.73
N TRP A 299 14.46 20.06 -9.46
CA TRP A 299 14.16 21.19 -10.33
C TRP A 299 12.66 21.47 -10.43
N GLN A 300 12.31 22.58 -11.06
CA GLN A 300 10.92 23.00 -11.26
C GLN A 300 10.47 22.71 -12.69
N GLU A 301 9.27 22.16 -12.84
CA GLU A 301 8.53 22.01 -14.09
C GLU A 301 7.13 22.60 -13.92
N GLY A 302 6.87 23.77 -14.51
CA GLY A 302 5.61 24.48 -14.28
C GLY A 302 5.35 24.73 -12.79
N SER A 303 4.28 24.17 -12.24
CA SER A 303 3.92 24.26 -10.82
C SER A 303 4.53 23.17 -9.93
N ASP A 304 5.17 22.17 -10.52
CA ASP A 304 5.56 20.94 -9.84
C ASP A 304 7.09 20.83 -9.71
N ALA A 305 7.55 20.24 -8.61
CA ALA A 305 8.98 19.95 -8.44
C ALA A 305 9.26 18.52 -8.90
N PHE A 306 10.42 18.30 -9.49
CA PHE A 306 10.93 16.97 -9.80
C PHE A 306 12.17 16.69 -8.96
N VAL A 307 12.31 15.45 -8.50
CA VAL A 307 13.44 14.93 -7.76
C VAL A 307 14.01 13.76 -8.54
N TYR A 308 15.29 13.81 -8.89
CA TYR A 308 16.02 12.70 -9.47
C TYR A 308 17.09 12.21 -8.50
N ILE A 309 17.19 10.89 -8.32
CA ILE A 309 18.20 10.23 -7.48
C ILE A 309 18.96 9.25 -8.37
N SER A 310 20.26 9.49 -8.54
CA SER A 310 21.12 8.66 -9.39
C SER A 310 21.49 7.34 -8.71
N ASP A 311 21.58 6.28 -9.50
CA ASP A 311 22.12 4.97 -9.09
C ASP A 311 23.66 4.90 -9.07
N GLY A 312 24.33 5.94 -9.58
CA GLY A 312 25.78 5.97 -9.73
C GLY A 312 26.30 5.47 -11.07
N THR A 313 25.42 5.18 -12.02
CA THR A 313 25.72 4.93 -13.43
C THR A 313 25.49 6.22 -14.22
N LEU A 314 26.28 6.45 -15.28
CA LEU A 314 26.06 7.61 -16.14
C LEU A 314 24.82 7.43 -17.02
N GLY A 315 24.03 8.49 -17.12
CA GLY A 315 22.80 8.52 -17.90
C GLY A 315 21.60 8.01 -17.09
N VAL A 316 20.47 7.91 -17.77
CA VAL A 316 19.20 7.47 -17.15
C VAL A 316 19.06 5.96 -17.31
N GLY A 317 19.01 5.24 -16.19
CA GLY A 317 18.92 3.78 -16.12
C GLY A 317 17.68 3.29 -15.36
N ALA A 318 17.44 1.98 -15.40
CA ALA A 318 16.32 1.33 -14.70
C ALA A 318 16.43 1.34 -13.16
N THR A 319 17.56 1.83 -12.65
CA THR A 319 17.91 1.89 -11.24
C THR A 319 17.98 3.32 -10.70
N ASP A 320 17.68 4.31 -11.56
CA ASP A 320 17.46 5.68 -11.14
C ASP A 320 16.02 5.87 -10.65
N VAL A 321 15.83 6.91 -9.85
CA VAL A 321 14.51 7.29 -9.33
C VAL A 321 14.16 8.68 -9.83
N LEU A 322 12.91 8.84 -10.29
CA LEU A 322 12.34 10.14 -10.65
C LEU A 322 10.98 10.31 -10.00
N ILE A 323 10.85 11.37 -9.21
CA ILE A 323 9.65 11.65 -8.43
C ILE A 323 9.15 13.05 -8.78
N LYS A 324 7.88 13.14 -9.12
CA LYS A 324 7.12 14.38 -9.26
C LYS A 324 6.43 14.73 -7.95
N LEU A 325 6.58 15.96 -7.49
CA LEU A 325 5.88 16.54 -6.35
C LEU A 325 4.91 17.61 -6.84
N THR A 326 3.62 17.30 -6.78
CA THR A 326 2.56 18.15 -7.34
C THR A 326 2.40 19.43 -6.53
N GLY A 327 2.44 20.60 -7.19
CA GLY A 327 2.25 21.90 -6.56
C GLY A 327 3.38 22.35 -5.62
N VAL A 328 4.53 21.67 -5.64
CA VAL A 328 5.68 21.99 -4.78
C VAL A 328 6.66 22.91 -5.50
N THR A 329 7.15 23.93 -4.80
CA THR A 329 8.26 24.76 -5.27
C THR A 329 9.60 24.08 -5.00
N ALA A 330 10.38 23.79 -6.03
CA ALA A 330 11.68 23.11 -5.93
C ALA A 330 12.65 23.79 -4.95
N GLY A 331 12.74 25.12 -5.00
CA GLY A 331 13.63 25.90 -4.12
C GLY A 331 13.22 25.93 -2.64
N ALA A 332 12.05 25.40 -2.29
CA ALA A 332 11.62 25.23 -0.91
C ALA A 332 12.05 23.87 -0.32
N LEU A 333 12.57 22.96 -1.13
CA LEU A 333 13.00 21.63 -0.68
C LEU A 333 14.44 21.69 -0.14
N THR A 334 14.69 20.91 0.91
CA THR A 334 16.01 20.74 1.51
C THR A 334 16.37 19.26 1.55
N ILE A 335 17.56 18.93 1.06
CA ILE A 335 18.14 17.60 1.16
C ILE A 335 19.10 17.59 2.36
N SER A 336 18.75 16.88 3.42
CA SER A 336 19.58 16.79 4.63
C SER A 336 19.28 15.51 5.42
N GLY A 337 20.27 14.97 6.13
CA GLY A 337 20.06 13.83 7.03
C GLY A 337 19.47 12.59 6.35
N ASN A 338 19.79 12.37 5.06
CA ASN A 338 19.24 11.28 4.24
C ASN A 338 17.71 11.37 4.00
N ALA A 339 17.15 12.58 4.02
CA ALA A 339 15.77 12.88 3.68
C ALA A 339 15.66 14.15 2.83
N ILE A 340 14.60 14.23 2.03
CA ILE A 340 14.11 15.47 1.43
C ILE A 340 12.92 15.94 2.25
N THR A 341 12.96 17.20 2.66
CA THR A 341 11.90 17.87 3.42
C THR A 341 11.51 19.15 2.69
N GLY A 342 10.26 19.60 2.85
CA GLY A 342 9.81 20.88 2.30
C GLY A 342 9.70 21.96 3.37
N ILE A 343 10.35 23.11 3.17
CA ILE A 343 10.19 24.28 4.03
C ILE A 343 9.25 25.26 3.34
N ALA A 344 8.20 25.67 4.05
CA ALA A 344 7.30 26.71 3.58
C ALA A 344 8.02 28.04 3.38
#